data_AF-A0A0R2A2F9-F1
#
_entry.id   AF-A0A0R2A2F9-F1
#
_cell.length_a   1.000
_cell.length_b   1.000
_cell.length_c   1.000
_cell.angle_alpha   90.00
_cell.angle_beta   90.00
_cell.angle_gamma   90.00
#
_symmetry.space_group_name_H-M   'P 1'
#
loop_
_entity.id
_entity.type
_entity.pdbx_description
1 polymer ?
#
loop_
_entity_poly.entity_id
_entity_poly.type
_entity_poly.pdbx_seq_one_letter_code
_entity_poly.pdbx_strand_id
1 'polypeptide(L)'
;MPFLAIIVDFIAVGLYHIQAINLTSSILLIGLIGQTLITLVLLIFTFQYKGPRFTRYQLIFYRFFSIRYAIIFLSMLVNALVLFLYYLNYSGINPLIFQ
;
A
#
# COMPACT_ATOMS: atom_id res chain seq x y z
N MET A 1 11.39 -9.82 5.61
CA MET A 1 10.32 -9.20 4.79
C MET A 1 9.67 -7.93 5.36
N PRO A 2 9.56 -7.66 6.68
CA PRO A 2 8.90 -6.42 7.12
C PRO A 2 9.71 -5.15 6.76
N PHE A 3 11.04 -5.20 6.83
CA PHE A 3 11.89 -4.08 6.43
C PHE A 3 11.76 -3.73 4.94
N LEU A 4 11.63 -4.73 4.06
CA LEU A 4 11.41 -4.50 2.63
C LEU A 4 10.04 -3.86 2.35
N ALA A 5 8.99 -4.24 3.09
CA ALA A 5 7.68 -3.60 2.95
C ALA A 5 7.75 -2.10 3.30
N ILE A 6 8.47 -1.75 4.37
CA ILE A 6 8.67 -0.34 4.76
C ILE A 6 9.43 0.44 3.66
N ILE A 7 10.47 -0.15 3.05
CA ILE A 7 11.19 0.50 1.94
C ILE A 7 10.24 0.75 0.76
N VAL A 8 9.39 -0.22 0.42
CA VAL A 8 8.41 -0.08 -0.65
C VAL A 8 7.40 1.03 -0.33
N ASP A 9 6.98 1.17 0.93
CA ASP A 9 6.11 2.27 1.37
C ASP A 9 6.79 3.64 1.19
N PHE A 10 8.08 3.76 1.53
CA PHE A 10 8.84 4.99 1.30
C PHE A 10 8.91 5.36 -0.19
N ILE A 11 9.06 4.37 -1.07
CA ILE A 11 9.04 4.60 -2.52
C ILE A 11 7.65 5.09 -2.96
N ALA A 12 6.57 4.52 -2.43
CA ALA A 12 5.20 4.95 -2.71
C ALA A 12 4.97 6.43 -2.34
N VAL A 13 5.42 6.83 -1.15
CA VAL A 13 5.35 8.23 -0.69
C VAL A 13 6.17 9.15 -1.59
N GLY A 14 7.37 8.73 -2.00
CA GLY A 14 8.20 9.50 -2.94
C GLY A 14 7.52 9.72 -4.30
N LEU A 15 6.94 8.66 -4.86
CA LEU A 15 6.19 8.75 -6.12
C LEU A 15 4.96 9.65 -6.00
N TYR A 16 4.23 9.57 -4.89
CA TYR A 16 3.10 10.46 -4.61
C TYR A 16 3.53 11.92 -4.60
N HIS A 17 4.63 12.27 -3.91
CA HIS A 17 5.11 13.65 -3.86
C HIS A 17 5.49 14.21 -5.23
N ILE A 18 6.15 13.41 -6.07
CA ILE A 18 6.53 13.83 -7.43
C ILE A 18 5.28 14.17 -8.26
N GLN A 19 4.21 13.41 -8.10
CA GLN A 19 2.95 13.62 -8.80
C GLN A 19 2.16 14.80 -8.25
N ALA A 20 2.15 14.99 -6.92
CA ALA A 20 1.47 16.10 -6.29
C ALA A 20 2.02 17.46 -6.75
N ILE A 21 3.30 17.52 -7.14
CA ILE A 21 3.91 18.75 -7.69
C ILE A 21 3.57 18.94 -9.18
N ASN A 22 3.36 17.85 -9.93
CA ASN A 22 3.17 17.89 -11.39
C ASN A 22 1.83 17.25 -11.79
N LEU A 23 0.75 18.02 -11.70
CA LEU A 23 -0.63 17.58 -11.94
C LEU A 23 -1.01 17.56 -13.43
N THR A 24 -0.28 16.77 -14.22
CA THR A 24 -0.60 16.55 -15.64
C THR A 24 -1.30 15.21 -15.83
N SER A 25 -2.26 15.11 -16.75
CA SER A 25 -3.01 13.86 -17.01
C SER A 25 -2.10 12.65 -17.28
N SER A 26 -0.99 12.84 -17.99
CA SER A 26 0.00 11.78 -18.25
C SER A 26 0.71 11.32 -16.98
N ILE A 27 0.97 12.23 -16.04
CA ILE A 27 1.67 11.94 -14.78
C ILE A 27 0.74 11.20 -13.82
N LEU A 28 -0.55 11.56 -13.79
CA LEU A 28 -1.57 10.84 -13.02
C LEU A 28 -1.71 9.38 -13.50
N LEU A 29 -1.69 9.15 -14.82
CA LEU A 29 -1.73 7.80 -15.39
C LEU A 29 -0.48 6.99 -15.01
N ILE A 30 0.71 7.57 -15.17
CA ILE A 30 1.98 6.93 -14.77
C ILE A 30 1.98 6.60 -13.28
N GLY A 31 1.47 7.52 -12.47
CA GLY A 31 1.31 7.35 -11.03
C GLY A 31 0.39 6.21 -10.65
N LEU A 32 -0.77 6.11 -11.30
CA LEU A 32 -1.72 5.02 -11.10
C LEU A 32 -1.10 3.67 -11.46
N ILE A 33 -0.37 3.58 -12.57
CA ILE A 33 0.39 2.37 -12.93
C ILE A 33 1.45 2.05 -11.87
N GLY A 34 2.23 3.03 -11.44
CA GLY A 34 3.26 2.86 -10.40
C GLY A 34 2.70 2.38 -9.07
N GLN A 35 1.60 2.98 -8.61
CA GLN A 35 0.91 2.59 -7.38
C GLN A 35 0.32 1.17 -7.50
N THR A 36 -0.16 0.79 -8.68
CA THR A 36 -0.64 -0.58 -8.97
C THR A 36 0.50 -1.60 -8.85
N LEU A 37 1.68 -1.28 -9.39
CA LEU A 37 2.84 -2.17 -9.29
C LEU A 37 3.30 -2.32 -7.83
N ILE A 38 3.35 -1.22 -7.07
CA ILE A 38 3.74 -1.23 -5.65
C ILE A 38 2.78 -2.08 -4.82
N THR A 39 1.47 -1.86 -4.99
CA THR A 39 0.44 -2.64 -4.28
C THR A 39 0.53 -4.12 -4.61
N LEU A 40 0.77 -4.50 -5.87
CA LEU A 40 0.99 -5.90 -6.26
C LEU A 40 2.24 -6.50 -5.60
N VAL A 41 3.34 -5.76 -5.50
CA VAL A 41 4.55 -6.22 -4.79
C VAL A 41 4.25 -6.47 -3.31
N LEU A 42 3.55 -5.56 -2.64
CA LEU A 42 3.15 -5.73 -1.24
C LEU A 42 2.15 -6.89 -1.04
N LEU A 43 1.26 -7.10 -2.01
CA LEU A 43 0.34 -8.24 -2.04
C LEU A 43 1.13 -9.56 -2.09
N ILE A 44 2.12 -9.66 -2.99
CA ILE A 44 3.00 -10.83 -3.10
C ILE A 44 3.76 -11.05 -1.77
N PHE A 45 4.28 -9.99 -1.14
CA PHE A 45 4.96 -10.10 0.16
C PHE A 45 4.03 -10.63 1.25
N THR A 46 2.75 -10.27 1.21
CA THR A 46 1.74 -10.75 2.15
C THR A 46 1.51 -12.26 1.99
N PHE A 47 1.43 -12.77 0.75
CA PHE A 47 1.24 -14.20 0.48
C PHE A 47 2.51 -15.03 0.71
N GLN A 48 3.67 -14.52 0.33
CA GLN A 48 4.96 -15.22 0.47
C GLN A 48 5.52 -15.22 1.90
N TYR A 49 4.87 -14.55 2.85
CA TYR A 49 5.33 -14.51 4.23
C TYR A 49 5.33 -15.92 4.85
N LYS A 50 6.53 -16.47 5.07
CA LYS A 50 6.76 -17.82 5.64
C LYS A 50 6.79 -17.85 7.18
N GLY A 51 6.74 -16.71 7.84
CA GLY A 51 6.79 -16.63 9.31
C GLY A 51 5.43 -16.90 9.98
N PRO A 52 5.39 -16.96 11.32
CA PRO A 52 4.12 -17.08 12.05
C PRO A 52 3.26 -15.83 11.81
N ARG A 53 2.08 -16.01 11.20
CA ARG A 53 1.15 -14.91 10.90
C ARG A 53 0.43 -14.39 12.14
N PHE A 54 0.22 -15.26 13.12
CA PHE A 54 -0.45 -14.96 14.37
C PHE A 54 0.48 -15.17 15.56
N THR A 55 0.29 -14.40 16.62
CA THR A 55 0.98 -14.61 17.89
C THR A 55 0.50 -15.92 18.54
N ARG A 56 1.29 -16.40 19.53
CA ARG A 56 0.88 -17.50 20.42
C ARG A 56 -0.11 -17.03 21.48
N TYR A 57 -0.14 -15.73 21.78
CA TYR A 57 -1.11 -15.12 22.69
C TYR A 57 -2.46 -14.96 21.98
N GLN A 58 -3.48 -15.65 22.48
CA GLN A 58 -4.86 -15.54 22.03
C GLN A 58 -5.72 -14.99 23.16
N LEU A 59 -6.57 -14.02 22.86
CA LEU A 59 -7.75 -13.73 23.66
C LEU A 59 -8.87 -14.67 23.20
N ILE A 60 -9.85 -14.95 24.06
CA ILE A 60 -10.86 -16.02 23.93
C ILE A 60 -11.52 -16.09 22.53
N PHE A 61 -11.66 -14.95 21.83
CA PHE A 61 -12.24 -14.89 20.49
C PHE A 61 -11.35 -14.27 19.40
N TYR A 62 -10.14 -13.79 19.74
CA TYR A 62 -9.27 -13.09 18.79
C TYR A 62 -7.81 -13.45 18.95
N ARG A 63 -7.16 -13.72 17.82
CA ARG A 63 -5.73 -14.00 17.74
C ARG A 63 -5.04 -12.85 17.02
N PHE A 64 -4.10 -12.20 17.70
CA PHE A 64 -3.41 -11.05 17.13
C PHE A 64 -2.46 -11.48 16.02
N PHE A 65 -2.34 -10.64 14.99
CA PHE A 65 -1.27 -10.79 14.01
C PHE A 65 0.09 -10.64 14.70
N SER A 66 1.08 -11.40 14.24
CA SER A 66 2.45 -11.17 14.69
C SER A 66 2.89 -9.78 14.23
N ILE A 67 3.69 -9.08 15.04
CA ILE A 67 4.15 -7.71 14.73
C ILE A 67 4.74 -7.64 13.30
N ARG A 68 5.52 -8.66 12.92
CA ARG A 68 6.17 -8.75 11.60
C ARG A 68 5.16 -8.89 10.46
N TYR A 69 4.10 -9.68 10.65
CA TYR A 69 3.06 -9.87 9.63
C TYR A 69 2.12 -8.67 9.59
N ALA A 70 1.77 -8.11 10.76
CA ALA A 70 0.93 -6.92 10.89
C ALA A 70 1.51 -5.73 10.12
N ILE A 71 2.82 -5.49 10.19
CA ILE A 71 3.49 -4.43 9.42
C ILE A 71 3.25 -4.64 7.91
N ILE A 72 3.53 -5.84 7.39
CA ILE A 72 3.38 -6.13 5.94
C ILE A 72 1.92 -5.99 5.51
N PHE A 73 0.99 -6.50 6.32
CA PHE A 73 -0.44 -6.44 6.04
C PHE A 73 -0.96 -5.00 6.06
N LEU A 74 -0.57 -4.19 7.05
CA LEU A 74 -0.93 -2.78 7.12
C LEU A 74 -0.36 -1.99 5.93
N SER A 75 0.91 -2.21 5.57
CA SER A 75 1.52 -1.62 4.37
C SER A 75 0.70 -1.93 3.12
N MET A 76 0.34 -3.20 2.92
CA MET A 76 -0.50 -3.61 1.79
C MET A 76 -1.88 -2.94 1.83
N LEU A 77 -2.55 -2.93 2.98
CA LEU A 77 -3.90 -2.38 3.14
C LEU A 77 -3.93 -0.88 2.86
N VAL A 78 -2.99 -0.12 3.45
CA VAL A 78 -2.88 1.33 3.22
C VAL A 78 -2.59 1.62 1.76
N ASN A 79 -1.62 0.94 1.15
CA ASN A 79 -1.31 1.16 -0.27
C ASN A 79 -2.47 0.79 -1.20
N ALA A 80 -3.27 -0.22 -0.86
CA ALA A 80 -4.47 -0.59 -1.60
C ALA A 80 -5.56 0.49 -1.50
N LEU A 81 -5.75 1.10 -0.32
CA LEU A 81 -6.62 2.26 -0.15
C LEU A 81 -6.14 3.46 -0.97
N VAL A 82 -4.82 3.72 -0.98
CA VAL A 82 -4.24 4.77 -1.82
C VAL A 82 -4.50 4.48 -3.30
N LEU A 83 -4.29 3.25 -3.78
CA LEU A 83 -4.60 2.87 -5.15
C LEU A 83 -6.07 3.10 -5.51
N PHE A 84 -6.98 2.77 -4.60
CA PHE A 84 -8.41 3.02 -4.79
C PHE A 84 -8.71 4.52 -4.96
N LEU A 85 -8.09 5.37 -4.14
CA LEU A 85 -8.23 6.82 -4.26
C LEU A 85 -7.59 7.36 -5.56
N TYR A 86 -6.47 6.79 -6.02
CA TYR A 86 -5.89 7.09 -7.34
C TYR A 86 -6.87 6.78 -8.47
N TYR A 87 -7.55 5.64 -8.40
CA TYR A 87 -8.58 5.27 -9.38
C TYR A 87 -9.75 6.25 -9.39
N LEU A 88 -10.22 6.69 -8.23
CA LEU A 88 -11.29 7.69 -8.13
C LEU A 88 -10.88 9.05 -8.71
N ASN A 89 -9.64 9.46 -8.48
CA ASN A 89 -9.08 10.69 -9.02
C ASN A 89 -8.96 10.61 -10.55
N TYR A 90 -8.37 9.54 -11.09
CA TYR A 90 -8.24 9.33 -12.52
C TYR A 90 -9.58 9.23 -13.26
N SER A 91 -10.59 8.63 -12.62
CA SER A 91 -11.95 8.52 -13.19
C SER A 91 -12.74 9.83 -13.16
N GLY A 92 -12.18 10.91 -12.59
CA GLY A 92 -12.85 12.19 -12.43
C GLY A 92 -14.01 12.18 -11.42
N ILE A 93 -14.17 11.09 -10.65
CA ILE A 93 -15.25 10.92 -9.67
C ILE A 93 -14.93 11.72 -8.41
N ASN A 94 -13.67 11.70 -7.96
CA ASN A 94 -13.27 12.40 -6.74
C ASN A 94 -11.79 12.81 -6.72
N PRO A 95 -11.48 14.13 -6.58
CA PRO A 95 -10.11 14.60 -6.54
C PRO A 95 -9.43 14.49 -5.16
N LEU A 96 -10.04 13.86 -4.15
CA LEU A 96 -9.55 13.79 -2.75
C LEU A 96 -8.04 13.54 -2.56
N ILE A 97 -7.40 12.79 -3.46
CA ILE A 97 -5.98 12.45 -3.34
C ILE A 97 -5.03 13.51 -3.90
N PHE A 98 -5.46 14.26 -4.90
CA PHE A 98 -4.66 15.28 -5.59
C PHE A 98 -5.56 16.51 -5.74
N GLN A 99 -5.48 17.40 -4.75
CA GLN A 99 -6.17 18.69 -4.72
C GLN A 99 -5.22 19.81 -5.14
#